data_AF-A0A7Y8KLU0-F1
#
_entry.id   AF-A0A7Y8KLU0-F1
#
_cell.length_a   1.000
_cell.length_b   1.000
_cell.length_c   1.000
_cell.angle_alpha   90.00
_cell.angle_beta   90.00
_cell.angle_gamma   90.00
#
_symmetry.space_group_name_H-M   'P 1'
#
loop_
_entity.id
_entity.type
_entity.pdbx_description
1 polymer ?
#
loop_
_entity_poly.entity_id
_entity_poly.type
_entity_poly.pdbx_seq_one_letter_code
_entity_poly.pdbx_strand_id
1 'polypeptide(L)'
;LEFAEKIQVRPTLVSNSLAALKRLVASGDFASLAGEFAALREIENGELASVLIDHPLLLGVEAKLLVKAARPLAAPAQELLDWMLARLPMFRPQA
;
A
#
# COMPACT_ATOMS: atom_id res chain seq x y z
N LEU A 1 -2.36 -1.84 17.00
CA LEU A 1 -1.01 -2.24 17.45
C LEU A 1 -0.76 -1.79 18.89
N GLU A 2 -0.71 -0.48 19.17
CA GLU A 2 -0.46 0.07 20.53
C GLU A 2 -1.31 -0.56 21.64
N PHE A 3 -2.64 -0.66 21.44
CA PHE A 3 -3.52 -1.28 22.42
C PHE A 3 -3.26 -2.78 22.62
N ALA A 4 -3.02 -3.51 21.52
CA ALA A 4 -2.80 -4.96 21.55
C ALA A 4 -1.46 -5.31 22.22
N GLU A 5 -0.43 -4.56 21.88
CA GLU A 5 0.95 -4.79 22.33
C GLU A 5 1.31 -4.01 23.61
N LYS A 6 0.40 -3.18 24.12
CA LYS A 6 0.62 -2.27 25.27
C LYS A 6 1.87 -1.39 25.10
N ILE A 7 2.15 -0.99 23.86
CA ILE A 7 3.22 -0.06 23.51
C ILE A 7 2.66 1.33 23.24
N GLN A 8 3.51 2.35 23.34
CA GLN A 8 3.19 3.71 22.92
C GLN A 8 4.09 4.14 21.76
N VAL A 9 3.48 4.47 20.63
CA VAL A 9 4.14 5.08 19.47
C VAL A 9 3.98 6.59 19.58
N ARG A 10 5.09 7.32 19.53
CA ARG A 10 5.09 8.79 19.60
C ARG A 10 5.43 9.35 18.22
N PRO A 11 4.43 9.68 17.39
CA PRO A 11 4.69 10.15 16.03
C PRO A 11 5.30 11.56 16.07
N THR A 12 6.40 11.77 15.36
CA THR A 12 6.95 13.12 15.11
C THR A 12 6.06 13.90 14.12
N LEU A 13 5.41 13.19 13.19
CA LEU A 13 4.48 13.75 12.22
C LEU A 13 3.33 12.76 11.96
N VAL A 14 2.11 13.29 11.92
CA VAL A 14 0.93 12.59 11.41
C VAL A 14 0.46 13.32 10.16
N SER A 15 0.33 12.61 9.05
CA SER A 15 -0.08 13.20 7.77
C SER A 15 -0.89 12.21 6.95
N ASN A 16 -1.85 12.74 6.17
CA ASN A 16 -2.55 12.00 5.12
C ASN A 16 -1.85 12.10 3.76
N SER A 17 -0.73 12.81 3.67
CA SER A 17 0.06 12.93 2.46
C SER A 17 1.18 11.91 2.46
N LEU A 18 0.99 10.84 1.67
CA LEU A 18 2.02 9.83 1.46
C LEU A 18 3.31 10.44 0.91
N ALA A 19 3.21 11.45 0.04
CA ALA A 19 4.38 12.15 -0.49
C ALA A 19 5.16 12.89 0.62
N ALA A 20 4.47 13.50 1.59
CA ALA A 20 5.12 14.14 2.73
C ALA A 20 5.82 13.11 3.63
N LEU A 21 5.16 11.98 3.91
CA LEU A 21 5.73 10.89 4.71
C LEU A 21 6.99 10.32 4.05
N LYS A 22 6.95 10.03 2.73
CA LYS A 22 8.11 9.51 2.00
C LYS A 22 9.29 10.48 1.99
N ARG A 23 9.03 11.79 1.80
CA ARG A 23 10.08 12.82 1.86
C ARG A 23 10.71 12.93 3.25
N LEU A 24 9.92 12.78 4.31
CA LEU A 24 10.44 12.78 5.67
C LEU A 24 11.32 11.56 5.93
N VAL A 25 10.90 10.36 5.50
CA VAL A 25 11.74 9.16 5.61
C VAL A 25 13.04 9.31 4.80
N ALA A 26 12.94 9.86 3.59
CA ALA A 26 14.09 10.11 2.72
C ALA A 26 15.10 11.14 3.29
N SER A 27 14.75 11.89 4.34
CA SER A 27 15.71 12.77 5.02
C SER A 27 16.71 12.00 5.89
N GLY A 28 16.49 10.70 6.13
CA GLY A 28 17.46 9.78 6.76
C GLY A 28 17.22 9.49 8.25
N ASP A 29 16.49 10.33 8.96
CA ASP A 29 16.34 10.23 10.43
C ASP A 29 14.98 9.68 10.88
N PHE A 30 14.09 9.37 9.94
CA PHE A 30 12.70 9.01 10.23
C PHE A 30 12.29 7.71 9.54
N ALA A 31 11.33 7.03 10.15
CA ALA A 31 10.59 5.93 9.55
C ALA A 31 9.09 6.26 9.53
N SER A 32 8.34 5.62 8.64
CA SER A 32 6.89 5.79 8.55
C SER A 32 6.19 4.44 8.47
N LEU A 33 4.96 4.39 8.98
CA LEU A 33 4.08 3.23 8.87
C LEU A 33 3.20 3.39 7.64
N ALA A 34 3.43 2.56 6.63
CA ALA A 34 2.63 2.50 5.42
C ALA A 34 2.60 1.07 4.88
N GLY A 35 1.59 0.74 4.07
CA GLY A 35 1.63 -0.51 3.31
C GLY A 35 2.79 -0.49 2.32
N GLU A 36 3.45 -1.62 2.11
CA GLU A 36 4.65 -1.74 1.25
C GLU A 36 4.44 -1.15 -0.15
N PHE A 37 3.25 -1.37 -0.72
CA PHE A 37 2.88 -0.84 -2.04
C PHE A 37 2.96 0.70 -2.14
N ALA A 38 2.86 1.43 -1.02
CA ALA A 38 2.87 2.88 -1.00
C ALA A 38 4.24 3.50 -1.39
N ALA A 39 5.31 2.73 -1.23
CA ALA A 39 6.68 3.12 -1.57
C ALA A 39 7.31 2.18 -2.60
N LEU A 40 6.51 1.41 -3.35
CA LEU A 40 7.01 0.36 -4.26
C LEU A 40 8.11 0.88 -5.21
N ARG A 41 7.87 2.03 -5.86
CA ARG A 41 8.83 2.62 -6.79
C ARG A 41 10.13 3.01 -6.10
N GLU A 42 10.03 3.65 -4.93
CA GLU A 42 11.22 4.07 -4.18
C GLU A 42 12.01 2.86 -3.66
N ILE A 43 11.32 1.77 -3.30
CA ILE A 43 11.94 0.51 -2.89
C ILE A 43 12.62 -0.18 -4.08
N GLU A 44 11.95 -0.27 -5.24
CA GLU A 44 12.52 -0.84 -6.47
C GLU A 44 13.76 -0.06 -6.94
N ASN A 45 13.78 1.26 -6.73
CA ASN A 45 14.92 2.12 -7.03
C ASN A 45 16.05 2.03 -5.98
N GLY A 46 15.82 1.37 -4.83
CA GLY A 46 16.76 1.33 -3.71
C GLY A 46 16.87 2.65 -2.94
N GLU A 47 15.93 3.57 -3.11
CA GLU A 47 15.86 4.86 -2.39
C GLU A 47 15.31 4.70 -0.98
N LEU A 48 14.39 3.75 -0.79
CA LEU A 48 13.78 3.40 0.49
C LEU A 48 13.83 1.88 0.71
N ALA A 49 13.67 1.45 1.96
CA ALA A 49 13.55 0.04 2.31
C ALA A 49 12.29 -0.19 3.13
N SER A 50 11.63 -1.35 2.94
CA SER A 50 10.54 -1.82 3.79
C SER A 50 11.10 -2.67 4.93
N VAL A 51 10.51 -2.50 6.13
CA VAL A 51 10.73 -3.40 7.26
C VAL A 51 9.38 -4.03 7.60
N LEU A 52 9.30 -5.36 7.46
CA LEU A 52 8.08 -6.09 7.77
C LEU A 52 7.82 -6.03 9.28
N ILE A 53 6.58 -5.68 9.64
CA ILE A 53 6.07 -5.80 10.99
C ILE A 53 5.19 -7.05 11.01
N ASP A 54 5.75 -8.17 11.48
CA ASP A 54 5.07 -9.45 11.57
C ASP A 54 4.03 -9.43 12.70
N HIS A 55 2.87 -8.85 12.41
CA HIS A 55 1.78 -8.73 13.37
C HIS A 55 0.43 -9.01 12.67
N PRO A 56 -0.42 -9.92 13.21
CA PRO A 56 -1.67 -10.33 12.56
C PRO A 56 -2.60 -9.19 12.14
N LEU A 57 -2.70 -8.12 12.94
CA LEU A 57 -3.47 -6.92 12.62
C LEU A 57 -3.02 -6.17 11.35
N LEU A 58 -1.80 -6.40 10.88
CA LEU A 58 -1.23 -5.72 9.70
C LEU A 58 -1.24 -6.64 8.46
N LEU A 59 -1.58 -7.92 8.62
CA LEU A 59 -1.57 -8.91 7.53
C LEU A 59 -2.88 -8.96 6.72
N GLY A 60 -3.96 -8.34 7.23
CA GLY A 60 -5.28 -8.36 6.60
C GLY A 60 -5.53 -7.25 5.57
N VAL A 61 -4.48 -6.68 4.96
CA VAL A 61 -4.65 -5.57 4.01
C VAL A 61 -5.05 -6.11 2.64
N GLU A 62 -6.15 -5.61 2.08
CA GLU A 62 -6.70 -6.06 0.80
C GLU A 62 -6.70 -4.92 -0.23
N ALA A 63 -6.27 -5.24 -1.45
CA ALA A 63 -6.56 -4.41 -2.62
C ALA A 63 -7.90 -4.85 -3.21
N LYS A 64 -8.82 -3.89 -3.44
CA LYS A 64 -10.14 -4.17 -4.02
C LYS A 64 -10.37 -3.33 -5.27
N LEU A 65 -10.98 -3.95 -6.27
CA LEU A 65 -11.45 -3.29 -7.48
C LEU A 65 -12.98 -3.33 -7.50
N LEU A 66 -13.60 -2.15 -7.62
CA LEU A 66 -15.05 -2.01 -7.60
C LEU A 66 -15.57 -1.74 -9.01
N VAL A 67 -16.48 -2.59 -9.48
CA VAL A 67 -17.14 -2.46 -10.78
C VAL A 67 -18.66 -2.49 -10.61
N LYS A 68 -19.40 -1.90 -11.55
CA LYS A 68 -20.86 -1.93 -11.53
C LYS A 68 -21.37 -3.34 -11.84
N ALA A 69 -22.06 -3.95 -10.89
CA ALA A 69 -22.56 -5.33 -11.02
C ALA A 69 -23.72 -5.50 -12.01
N ALA A 70 -24.57 -4.48 -12.17
CA ALA A 70 -25.87 -4.62 -12.84
C ALA A 70 -25.87 -4.34 -14.36
N ARG A 71 -24.73 -3.94 -14.95
CA ARG A 71 -24.62 -3.64 -16.38
C ARG A 71 -23.25 -4.06 -16.89
N PRO A 72 -23.14 -4.64 -18.09
CA PRO A 72 -21.86 -4.85 -18.75
C PRO A 72 -21.08 -3.54 -18.81
N LEU A 73 -19.78 -3.60 -18.57
CA LEU A 73 -18.90 -2.47 -18.81
C LEU A 73 -18.87 -2.18 -20.31
N ALA A 74 -18.77 -0.90 -20.69
CA ALA A 74 -18.48 -0.55 -22.08
C ALA A 74 -17.14 -1.16 -22.49
N ALA A 75 -16.97 -1.51 -23.77
CA ALA A 75 -15.77 -2.18 -24.28
C ALA A 75 -14.44 -1.57 -23.78
N PRO A 76 -14.23 -0.24 -23.78
CA PRO A 76 -12.98 0.35 -23.27
C PRO A 76 -12.77 0.14 -21.76
N ALA A 77 -13.85 0.17 -20.98
CA ALA A 77 -13.78 -0.03 -19.53
C ALA A 77 -13.53 -1.51 -19.19
N GLN A 78 -14.09 -2.43 -19.98
CA GLN A 78 -13.80 -3.86 -19.86
C GLN A 78 -12.34 -4.16 -20.20
N GLU A 79 -11.82 -3.58 -21.29
CA GLU A 79 -10.41 -3.75 -21.66
C GLU A 79 -9.46 -3.25 -20.57
N LEU A 80 -9.77 -2.10 -19.96
CA LEU A 80 -8.98 -1.59 -18.83
C LEU A 80 -9.04 -2.51 -17.61
N LEU A 81 -10.22 -3.04 -17.29
CA LEU A 81 -10.38 -4.02 -16.22
C LEU A 81 -9.51 -5.26 -16.46
N ASP A 82 -9.59 -5.83 -17.66
CA ASP A 82 -8.82 -7.01 -18.03
C ASP A 82 -7.31 -6.72 -17.99
N TRP A 83 -6.90 -5.53 -18.46
CA TRP A 83 -5.51 -5.06 -18.36
C TRP A 83 -5.04 -4.96 -16.91
N MET A 84 -5.86 -4.38 -16.02
CA MET A 84 -5.53 -4.19 -14.60
C MET A 84 -5.37 -5.54 -13.90
N LEU A 85 -6.32 -6.47 -14.10
CA LEU A 85 -6.29 -7.80 -13.51
C LEU A 85 -5.07 -8.61 -13.98
N ALA A 86 -4.66 -8.46 -15.24
CA ALA A 86 -3.50 -9.17 -15.78
C ALA A 86 -2.15 -8.59 -15.32
N ARG A 87 -2.06 -7.26 -15.16
CA ARG A 87 -0.76 -6.58 -15.01
C ARG A 87 -0.46 -6.08 -13.61
N LEU A 88 -1.45 -5.66 -12.84
CA LEU A 88 -1.22 -5.13 -11.51
C LEU A 88 -0.88 -6.27 -10.53
N PRO A 89 0.29 -6.25 -9.87
CA PRO A 89 0.73 -7.35 -9.01
C PRO A 89 -0.26 -7.72 -7.91
N MET A 90 -0.96 -6.73 -7.34
CA MET A 90 -1.94 -6.93 -6.27
C MET A 90 -3.20 -7.70 -6.69
N PHE A 91 -3.46 -7.85 -8.00
CA PHE A 91 -4.61 -8.57 -8.53
C PHE A 91 -4.23 -9.85 -9.27
N ARG A 92 -2.93 -10.18 -9.35
CA ARG A 92 -2.49 -11.46 -9.89
C ARG A 92 -2.91 -12.56 -8.91
N PRO A 93 -3.46 -13.69 -9.40
CA PRO A 93 -3.73 -14.84 -8.54
C PRO A 93 -2.42 -15.29 -7.85
N GLN A 94 -2.44 -15.49 -6.54
CA GLN A 94 -1.37 -16.23 -5.87
C GLN A 94 -1.44 -17.68 -6.38
N ALA A 95 -0.33 -18.16 -6.94
CA ALA A 95 -0.16 -19.54 -7.38
C ALA A 95 -0.01 -20.49 -6.19
#